data_AF-A0A957XE07-F1
#
_entry.id   AF-A0A957XE07-F1
#
_cell.length_a   1.000
_cell.length_b   1.000
_cell.length_c   1.000
_cell.angle_alpha   90.00
_cell.angle_beta   90.00
_cell.angle_gamma   90.00
#
_symmetry.space_group_name_H-M   'P 1'
#
loop_
_entity.id
_entity.type
_entity.pdbx_description
1 polymer ?
#
loop_
_entity_poly.entity_id
_entity_poly.type
_entity_poly.pdbx_seq_one_letter_code
_entity_poly.pdbx_strand_id
1 'polypeptide(L)'
;MVILKMGVGGLTAMHTEQRTWGIEINRRGYGNQAIPDLCLEWATWADKEDWEKKGVVVWSHDAQRVERLSAAHALQYLEHIRTNDDWEVDGIPILRQSTVLRIEDTRKKKGKRKKDEGDLDAEEQSSKGETVVEERFRLSPDQSVEFLKTLEMNEATLQEMADEDERERSRVLWEVYSLILKFGREREADEIDFSARPFKWEKEPLTNSWICDRPPNRGSATSTNDNLYWQGCIERPDQFKHYSRSFDKLEAALTWVEQQLEAAEQETDEPKEEDTWQRVPLVELIAQKQEQLADYWIDPATLEPKRITYQAIISLEYAPYDYKTMEMSFGKELRYDEKFASPTQLATELRLDPQLDIYNHYSGFFTIKSRVTYYQQDIAMAQAQRFWDQSTIVQQHRAGKVTRAEYGIVEVETGYEIIMGACEDPDRPYPPPQSREEHLAASALGETLEYALDVEGYRSYLGFRSSRISDEQLLEMMHSRRARSSHIPMEAQLESEKWLRVNKVK
;
A
#
# COMPACT_ATOMS: atom_id res chain seq x y z
N MET A 1 12.41 37.07 -30.42
CA MET A 1 11.23 36.25 -30.10
C MET A 1 10.05 37.20 -29.97
N VAL A 2 9.27 37.30 -31.04
CA VAL A 2 8.17 38.26 -31.22
C VAL A 2 6.93 37.64 -30.58
N ILE A 3 6.42 38.24 -29.51
CA ILE A 3 5.13 37.85 -28.93
C ILE A 3 4.05 38.66 -29.65
N LEU A 4 3.28 37.96 -30.47
CA LEU A 4 2.08 38.44 -31.15
C LEU A 4 1.04 38.95 -30.13
N LYS A 5 0.77 40.25 -30.15
CA LYS A 5 -0.49 40.82 -29.64
C LYS A 5 -1.60 40.35 -30.56
N MET A 6 -2.36 39.33 -30.14
CA MET A 6 -3.64 39.03 -30.78
C MET A 6 -4.65 40.12 -30.38
N GLY A 7 -5.28 40.71 -31.39
CA GLY A 7 -6.27 41.75 -31.23
C GLY A 7 -7.51 41.26 -30.50
N VAL A 8 -7.89 42.01 -29.47
CA VAL A 8 -9.22 41.95 -28.87
C VAL A 8 -10.20 42.53 -29.89
N GLY A 9 -11.16 41.71 -30.32
CA GLY A 9 -12.23 42.12 -31.21
C GLY A 9 -13.03 43.26 -30.59
N GLY A 10 -13.36 44.26 -31.42
CA GLY A 10 -14.14 45.43 -31.02
C GLY A 10 -15.50 45.03 -30.49
N LEU A 11 -15.76 45.37 -29.23
CA LEU A 11 -17.10 45.47 -28.68
C LEU A 11 -17.76 46.70 -29.29
N THR A 12 -18.75 46.44 -30.12
CA THR A 12 -19.70 47.43 -30.63
C THR A 12 -20.35 48.11 -29.43
N ALA A 13 -20.06 49.40 -29.22
CA ALA A 13 -20.83 50.24 -28.31
C ALA A 13 -22.22 50.47 -28.92
N MET A 14 -23.11 49.49 -28.73
CA MET A 14 -24.53 49.72 -28.87
C MET A 14 -24.94 50.68 -27.76
N HIS A 15 -25.66 51.74 -28.12
CA HIS A 15 -26.41 52.57 -27.17
C HIS A 15 -27.25 51.63 -26.29
N THR A 16 -26.77 51.35 -25.08
CA THR A 16 -27.54 50.69 -24.04
C THR A 16 -28.65 51.65 -23.66
N GLU A 17 -29.88 51.31 -24.02
CA GLU A 17 -31.05 51.84 -23.31
C GLU A 17 -30.74 51.72 -21.82
N GLN A 18 -30.91 52.83 -21.07
CA GLN A 18 -30.61 52.89 -19.63
C GLN A 18 -31.49 51.88 -18.90
N ARG A 19 -31.01 50.64 -18.73
CA ARG A 19 -31.67 49.62 -17.94
C ARG A 19 -31.59 50.03 -16.48
N THR A 20 -32.75 50.19 -15.84
CA THR A 20 -32.87 50.55 -14.41
C THR A 20 -32.58 49.38 -13.46
N TRP A 21 -32.32 48.18 -14.00
CA TRP A 21 -31.97 46.99 -13.24
C TRP A 21 -31.19 45.99 -14.13
N GLY A 22 -30.67 44.93 -13.52
CA GLY A 22 -30.19 43.78 -14.27
C GLY A 22 -29.74 42.61 -13.42
N ILE A 23 -29.31 41.55 -14.11
CA ILE A 23 -28.82 40.29 -13.56
C ILE A 23 -27.55 39.84 -14.30
N GLU A 24 -26.55 39.38 -13.58
CA GLU A 24 -25.31 38.79 -14.13
C GLU A 24 -24.93 37.52 -13.36
N ILE A 25 -24.40 36.52 -14.08
CA ILE A 25 -23.91 35.27 -13.48
C ILE A 25 -22.38 35.26 -13.51
N ASN A 26 -21.78 35.40 -12.34
CA ASN A 26 -20.35 35.49 -12.15
C ASN A 26 -19.78 34.10 -11.90
N ARG A 27 -19.22 33.49 -12.95
CA ARG A 27 -18.66 32.13 -12.89
C ARG A 27 -17.26 32.06 -12.26
N ARG A 28 -16.53 33.18 -12.22
CA ARG A 28 -15.15 33.24 -11.70
C ARG A 28 -15.12 34.14 -10.48
N GLY A 29 -14.36 33.74 -9.45
CA GLY A 29 -14.14 34.56 -8.26
C GLY A 29 -12.96 35.50 -8.48
N TYR A 30 -13.10 36.75 -8.05
CA TYR A 30 -12.07 37.79 -8.01
C TYR A 30 -11.27 37.99 -9.32
N GLY A 31 -11.60 39.07 -10.03
CA GLY A 31 -10.74 39.64 -11.06
C GLY A 31 -11.34 39.67 -12.46
N ASN A 32 -11.60 40.91 -12.92
CA ASN A 32 -11.82 41.35 -14.31
C ASN A 32 -13.25 41.46 -14.85
N GLN A 33 -14.30 41.42 -14.02
CA GLN A 33 -15.62 41.88 -14.48
C GLN A 33 -15.73 43.39 -14.29
N ALA A 34 -15.96 44.12 -15.39
CA ALA A 34 -16.20 45.55 -15.36
C ALA A 34 -17.58 45.80 -14.77
N ILE A 35 -17.65 46.53 -13.66
CA ILE A 35 -18.92 47.03 -13.11
C ILE A 35 -19.53 47.96 -14.16
N PRO A 36 -20.81 47.82 -14.54
CA PRO A 36 -21.48 48.72 -15.47
C PRO A 36 -21.32 50.17 -15.02
N ASP A 37 -21.00 51.07 -15.96
CA ASP A 37 -20.73 52.48 -15.66
C ASP A 37 -21.86 53.16 -14.85
N LEU A 38 -23.11 52.70 -15.04
CA LEU A 38 -24.32 53.17 -14.35
C LEU A 38 -24.39 52.78 -12.86
N CYS A 39 -23.66 51.76 -12.42
CA CYS A 39 -23.59 51.37 -11.00
C CYS A 39 -22.46 52.10 -10.26
N LEU A 40 -21.47 52.65 -10.98
CA LEU A 40 -20.28 53.24 -10.38
C LEU A 40 -20.55 54.52 -9.58
N GLU A 41 -21.63 55.24 -9.88
CA GLU A 41 -21.95 56.52 -9.24
C GLU A 41 -22.53 56.38 -7.82
N TRP A 42 -23.19 55.26 -7.51
CA TRP A 42 -23.85 55.04 -6.22
C TRP A 42 -23.41 53.77 -5.47
N ALA A 43 -22.77 52.80 -6.15
CA ALA A 43 -22.36 51.54 -5.52
C ALA A 43 -21.32 51.77 -4.41
N THR A 44 -21.64 51.28 -3.22
CA THR A 44 -20.72 51.28 -2.08
C THR A 44 -19.59 50.28 -2.29
N TRP A 45 -18.55 50.35 -1.45
CA TRP A 45 -17.46 49.36 -1.51
C TRP A 45 -17.97 47.93 -1.28
N ALA A 46 -18.97 47.74 -0.41
CA ALA A 46 -19.59 46.43 -0.18
C ALA A 46 -20.32 45.92 -1.42
N ASP A 47 -21.02 46.80 -2.16
CA ASP A 47 -21.70 46.44 -3.41
C ASP A 47 -20.69 46.00 -4.48
N LYS A 48 -19.52 46.67 -4.55
CA LYS A 48 -18.42 46.29 -5.45
C LYS A 48 -17.83 44.93 -5.07
N GLU A 49 -17.69 44.66 -3.78
CA GLU A 49 -17.21 43.38 -3.29
C GLU A 49 -18.19 42.24 -3.60
N ASP A 50 -19.50 42.48 -3.45
CA ASP A 50 -20.54 41.51 -3.80
C ASP A 50 -20.60 41.27 -5.32
N TRP A 51 -20.26 42.28 -6.14
CA TRP A 51 -20.12 42.15 -7.59
C TRP A 51 -18.96 41.24 -8.02
N GLU A 52 -17.81 41.29 -7.35
CA GLU A 52 -16.63 40.51 -7.76
C GLU A 52 -16.67 39.03 -7.35
N LYS A 53 -17.64 38.66 -6.52
CA LYS A 53 -17.77 37.30 -5.99
C LYS A 53 -18.57 36.39 -6.94
N LYS A 54 -18.26 35.09 -6.92
CA LYS A 54 -18.98 34.07 -7.71
C LYS A 54 -20.47 34.03 -7.35
N GLY A 55 -21.38 33.89 -8.30
CA GLY A 55 -22.82 33.74 -8.02
C GLY A 55 -23.69 34.53 -8.97
N VAL A 56 -24.94 34.78 -8.55
CA VAL A 56 -25.88 35.61 -9.31
C VAL A 56 -25.92 36.99 -8.68
N VAL A 57 -25.51 38.01 -9.42
CA VAL A 57 -25.55 39.40 -8.98
C VAL A 57 -26.78 40.05 -9.60
N VAL A 58 -27.60 40.66 -8.75
CA VAL A 58 -28.81 41.39 -9.14
C VAL A 58 -28.65 42.83 -8.67
N TRP A 59 -28.92 43.80 -9.53
CA TRP A 59 -28.86 45.22 -9.16
C TRP A 59 -30.12 45.96 -9.57
N SER A 60 -30.45 46.98 -8.77
CA SER A 60 -31.52 47.93 -9.03
C SER A 60 -31.00 49.35 -8.87
N HIS A 61 -31.11 50.13 -9.94
CA HIS A 61 -30.73 51.54 -9.96
C HIS A 61 -31.68 52.37 -9.09
N ASP A 62 -32.97 52.09 -9.14
CA ASP A 62 -33.99 52.83 -8.37
C ASP A 62 -33.83 52.62 -6.86
N ALA A 63 -33.46 51.40 -6.45
CA ALA A 63 -33.15 51.10 -5.06
C ALA A 63 -31.72 51.50 -4.64
N GLN A 64 -30.84 51.77 -5.61
CA GLN A 64 -29.39 51.96 -5.39
C GLN A 64 -28.79 50.82 -4.54
N ARG A 65 -29.04 49.58 -4.97
CA ARG A 65 -28.57 48.36 -4.30
C ARG A 65 -28.06 47.34 -5.31
N VAL A 66 -27.00 46.64 -4.90
CA VAL A 66 -26.54 45.40 -5.52
C VAL A 66 -26.70 44.30 -4.48
N GLU A 67 -27.18 43.14 -4.90
CA GLU A 67 -27.24 41.97 -4.04
C GLU A 67 -26.70 40.74 -4.77
N ARG A 68 -25.92 39.93 -4.04
CA ARG A 68 -25.36 38.68 -4.54
C ARG A 68 -26.13 37.51 -3.93
N LEU A 69 -26.64 36.66 -4.80
CA LEU A 69 -27.14 35.34 -4.45
C LEU A 69 -26.03 34.31 -4.69
N SER A 70 -25.75 33.46 -3.71
CA SER A 70 -24.93 32.26 -3.96
C SER A 70 -25.64 31.37 -4.99
N ALA A 71 -24.90 30.51 -5.70
CA ALA A 71 -25.50 29.65 -6.69
C ALA A 71 -26.57 28.72 -6.07
N ALA A 72 -26.31 28.19 -4.87
CA ALA A 72 -27.27 27.42 -4.08
C ALA A 72 -28.54 28.23 -3.73
N HIS A 73 -28.40 29.49 -3.30
CA HIS A 73 -29.56 30.33 -3.04
C HIS A 73 -30.32 30.67 -4.33
N ALA A 74 -29.64 30.94 -5.44
CA ALA A 74 -30.29 31.19 -6.71
C ALA A 74 -31.11 29.97 -7.19
N LEU A 75 -30.62 28.75 -6.96
CA LEU A 75 -31.37 27.52 -7.23
C LEU A 75 -32.57 27.35 -6.29
N GLN A 76 -32.42 27.66 -5.00
CA GLN A 76 -33.55 27.67 -4.06
C GLN A 76 -34.61 28.70 -4.47
N TYR A 77 -34.18 29.87 -4.95
CA TYR A 77 -35.06 30.89 -5.52
C TYR A 77 -35.79 30.34 -6.75
N LEU A 78 -35.07 29.71 -7.68
CA LEU A 78 -35.67 29.10 -8.88
C LEU A 78 -36.72 28.05 -8.51
N GLU A 79 -36.43 27.18 -7.55
CA GLU A 79 -37.37 26.17 -7.05
C GLU A 79 -38.60 26.82 -6.37
N HIS A 80 -38.38 27.86 -5.56
CA HIS A 80 -39.47 28.60 -4.91
C HIS A 80 -40.39 29.29 -5.93
N ILE A 81 -39.82 29.96 -6.93
CA ILE A 81 -40.57 30.66 -7.99
C ILE A 81 -41.34 29.67 -8.88
N ARG A 82 -40.82 28.45 -9.08
CA ARG A 82 -41.52 27.38 -9.82
C ARG A 82 -42.68 26.76 -9.04
N THR A 83 -42.69 26.89 -7.72
CA THR A 83 -43.69 26.26 -6.83
C THR A 83 -44.73 27.24 -6.31
N ASN A 84 -44.50 28.55 -6.42
CA ASN A 84 -45.41 29.61 -6.01
C ASN A 84 -45.59 30.63 -7.15
N ASP A 85 -46.83 30.97 -7.50
CA ASP A 85 -47.16 31.94 -8.56
C ASP A 85 -47.41 33.37 -8.02
N ASP A 86 -47.28 33.61 -6.71
CA ASP A 86 -47.53 34.93 -6.08
C ASP A 86 -46.66 36.05 -6.70
N TRP A 87 -45.50 35.70 -7.25
CA TRP A 87 -44.57 36.65 -7.88
C TRP A 87 -45.11 37.25 -9.18
N GLU A 88 -46.10 36.62 -9.83
CA GLU A 88 -46.72 37.19 -11.04
C GLU A 88 -47.47 38.50 -10.73
N VAL A 89 -47.96 38.64 -9.50
CA VAL A 89 -48.71 39.83 -9.04
C VAL A 89 -47.80 40.74 -8.22
N ASP A 90 -47.10 40.18 -7.24
CA ASP A 90 -46.37 40.95 -6.23
C ASP A 90 -44.88 41.12 -6.54
N GLY A 91 -44.38 40.48 -7.61
CA GLY A 91 -42.95 40.46 -7.94
C GLY A 91 -42.10 39.63 -6.99
N ILE A 92 -40.81 39.43 -7.34
CA ILE A 92 -39.87 38.61 -6.56
C ILE A 92 -39.10 39.49 -5.57
N PRO A 93 -39.18 39.25 -4.24
CA PRO A 93 -38.31 39.91 -3.28
C PRO A 93 -36.89 39.31 -3.31
N ILE A 94 -35.90 40.17 -3.48
CA ILE A 94 -34.48 39.80 -3.34
C ILE A 94 -34.11 39.95 -1.86
N LEU A 95 -33.85 38.81 -1.22
CA LEU A 95 -33.61 38.69 0.22
C LEU A 95 -32.13 38.43 0.48
N ARG A 96 -31.59 39.10 1.50
CA ARG A 96 -30.26 38.81 2.04
C ARG A 96 -30.42 38.04 3.35
N GLN A 97 -29.86 36.84 3.39
CA GLN A 97 -29.73 36.10 4.64
C GLN A 97 -28.45 36.55 5.35
N SER A 98 -28.60 37.07 6.56
CA SER A 98 -27.47 37.44 7.41
C SER A 98 -27.55 36.68 8.74
N THR A 99 -26.42 36.19 9.24
CA THR A 99 -26.35 35.60 10.58
C THR A 99 -25.79 36.65 11.52
N VAL A 100 -26.61 37.15 12.44
CA VAL A 100 -26.17 38.10 13.45
C VAL A 100 -25.65 37.33 14.66
N LEU A 101 -24.33 37.29 14.79
CA LEU A 101 -23.67 36.75 15.98
C LEU A 101 -23.57 37.86 17.02
N ARG A 102 -24.42 37.82 18.05
CA ARG A 102 -24.28 38.68 19.22
C ARG A 102 -23.14 38.14 20.08
N ILE A 103 -21.94 38.67 19.87
CA ILE A 103 -20.81 38.43 20.76
C ILE A 103 -21.04 39.29 22.01
N GLU A 104 -21.71 38.72 23.02
CA GLU A 104 -21.75 39.35 24.33
C GLU A 104 -20.34 39.35 24.90
N ASP A 105 -19.75 40.53 25.01
CA ASP A 105 -18.41 40.75 25.52
C ASP A 105 -18.42 40.56 27.05
N THR A 106 -18.70 39.35 27.52
CA THR A 106 -18.59 39.01 28.93
C THR A 106 -17.12 38.85 29.30
N ARG A 107 -16.36 39.94 29.22
CA ARG A 107 -15.18 40.12 30.06
C ARG A 107 -15.67 40.21 31.51
N LYS A 108 -16.07 39.07 32.09
CA LYS A 108 -16.18 38.92 33.53
C LYS A 108 -14.80 39.21 34.08
N LYS A 109 -14.59 40.44 34.57
CA LYS A 109 -13.48 40.78 35.47
C LYS A 109 -13.39 39.63 36.46
N LYS A 110 -12.24 38.95 36.50
CA LYS A 110 -11.86 38.00 37.57
C LYS A 110 -11.87 38.76 38.90
N GLY A 111 -13.06 39.03 39.44
CA GLY A 111 -13.25 39.39 40.83
C GLY A 111 -12.96 38.14 41.63
N LYS A 112 -11.99 38.23 42.55
CA LYS A 112 -11.67 37.23 43.57
C LYS A 112 -12.93 36.49 44.02
N ARG A 113 -13.09 35.23 43.61
CA ARG A 113 -14.08 34.33 44.20
C ARG A 113 -13.65 34.04 45.63
N LYS A 114 -14.37 34.64 46.57
CA LYS A 114 -14.41 34.21 47.96
C LYS A 114 -15.15 32.86 47.96
N LYS A 115 -14.47 31.85 48.51
CA LYS A 115 -14.97 30.50 48.76
C LYS A 115 -16.12 30.61 49.76
N ASP A 116 -17.35 30.41 49.31
CA ASP A 116 -18.44 29.90 50.13
C ASP A 116 -19.49 29.24 49.22
N GLU A 117 -20.00 28.14 49.76
CA GLU A 117 -20.84 27.11 49.15
C GLU A 117 -22.20 27.64 48.68
N GLY A 118 -22.76 26.98 47.66
CA GLY A 118 -24.17 27.11 47.31
C GLY A 118 -24.42 26.90 45.83
N ASP A 119 -24.95 25.72 45.48
CA ASP A 119 -25.58 25.36 44.22
C ASP A 119 -26.29 26.52 43.53
N LEU A 120 -26.03 26.72 42.24
CA LEU A 120 -27.04 27.16 41.27
C LEU A 120 -26.59 26.74 39.86
N ASP A 121 -27.47 25.99 39.20
CA ASP A 121 -27.44 25.64 37.79
C ASP A 121 -27.22 26.89 36.92
N ALA A 122 -26.00 27.04 36.41
CA ALA A 122 -25.72 28.00 35.36
C ALA A 122 -26.07 27.35 34.03
N GLU A 123 -27.34 27.46 33.61
CA GLU A 123 -27.71 27.21 32.22
C GLU A 123 -26.82 28.07 31.32
N GLU A 124 -25.96 27.39 30.58
CA GLU A 124 -25.11 27.96 29.55
C GLU A 124 -26.05 28.52 28.45
N GLN A 125 -26.38 29.80 28.55
CA GLN A 125 -27.04 30.54 27.47
C GLN A 125 -26.07 30.63 26.29
N SER A 126 -26.02 29.54 25.52
CA SER A 126 -25.45 29.49 24.19
C SER A 126 -26.11 30.60 23.37
N SER A 127 -25.31 31.60 22.98
CA SER A 127 -25.72 32.66 22.07
C SER A 127 -25.98 32.05 20.69
N LYS A 128 -27.17 31.47 20.51
CA LYS A 128 -27.61 30.99 19.19
C LYS A 128 -27.62 32.20 18.25
N GLY A 129 -26.85 32.12 17.18
CA GLY A 129 -26.90 33.12 16.11
C GLY A 129 -28.33 33.26 15.60
N GLU A 130 -28.82 34.49 15.50
CA GLU A 130 -30.13 34.77 14.92
C GLU A 130 -29.93 34.96 13.42
N THR A 131 -30.55 34.09 12.62
CA THR A 131 -30.60 34.27 11.16
C THR A 131 -31.67 35.31 10.84
N VAL A 132 -31.23 36.48 10.38
CA VAL A 132 -32.11 37.58 9.98
C VAL A 132 -32.19 37.58 8.45
N VAL A 133 -33.41 37.51 7.94
CA VAL A 133 -33.71 37.63 6.51
C VAL A 133 -34.17 39.06 6.25
N GLU A 134 -33.40 39.82 5.47
CA GLU A 134 -33.69 41.21 5.12
C GLU A 134 -34.13 41.31 3.66
N GLU A 135 -35.31 41.87 3.39
CA GLU A 135 -35.71 42.22 2.03
C GLU A 135 -34.94 43.46 1.57
N ARG A 136 -34.13 43.31 0.51
CA ARG A 136 -33.23 44.36 0.03
C ARG A 136 -33.94 45.25 -0.99
N PHE A 137 -34.60 44.62 -1.95
CA PHE A 137 -35.47 45.25 -2.93
C PHE A 137 -36.36 44.19 -3.58
N ARG A 138 -37.36 44.64 -4.33
CA ARG A 138 -38.34 43.78 -5.00
C ARG A 138 -38.32 44.05 -6.49
N LEU A 139 -38.23 42.98 -7.27
CA LEU A 139 -38.33 43.04 -8.73
C LEU A 139 -39.80 43.19 -9.12
N SER A 140 -40.11 44.02 -10.12
CA SER A 140 -41.47 44.08 -10.67
C SER A 140 -41.83 42.76 -11.36
N PRO A 141 -43.13 42.50 -11.65
CA PRO A 141 -43.53 41.29 -12.38
C PRO A 141 -42.77 41.09 -13.71
N ASP A 142 -42.61 42.14 -14.51
CA ASP A 142 -41.87 42.07 -15.78
C ASP A 142 -40.39 41.72 -15.58
N GLN A 143 -39.75 42.31 -14.56
CA GLN A 143 -38.37 42.01 -14.19
C GLN A 143 -38.22 40.58 -13.67
N SER A 144 -39.23 40.10 -12.94
CA SER A 144 -39.30 38.76 -12.37
C SER A 144 -39.31 37.69 -13.46
N VAL A 145 -40.01 37.92 -14.59
CA VAL A 145 -39.98 37.03 -15.76
C VAL A 145 -38.58 36.95 -16.39
N GLU A 146 -37.89 38.09 -16.57
CA GLU A 146 -36.51 38.09 -17.12
C GLU A 146 -35.51 37.45 -16.15
N PHE A 147 -35.70 37.66 -14.84
CA PHE A 147 -34.91 37.04 -13.78
C PHE A 147 -35.06 35.51 -13.79
N LEU A 148 -36.30 35.01 -13.77
CA LEU A 148 -36.61 33.58 -13.85
C LEU A 148 -36.01 32.96 -15.11
N LYS A 149 -36.24 33.56 -16.28
CA LYS A 149 -35.70 33.06 -17.55
C LYS A 149 -34.18 32.97 -17.53
N THR A 150 -33.50 33.97 -16.95
CA THR A 150 -32.04 33.96 -16.82
C THR A 150 -31.56 32.82 -15.92
N LEU A 151 -32.22 32.58 -14.79
CA LEU A 151 -31.90 31.46 -13.91
C LEU A 151 -32.13 30.11 -14.60
N GLU A 152 -33.27 29.93 -15.28
CA GLU A 152 -33.58 28.69 -16.01
C GLU A 152 -32.58 28.39 -17.12
N MET A 153 -32.20 29.41 -17.90
CA MET A 153 -31.20 29.26 -18.96
C MET A 153 -29.81 28.86 -18.43
N ASN A 154 -29.53 29.12 -17.16
CA ASN A 154 -28.23 28.87 -16.54
C ASN A 154 -28.29 27.87 -15.38
N GLU A 155 -29.39 27.14 -15.20
CA GLU A 155 -29.62 26.22 -14.08
C GLU A 155 -28.48 25.20 -13.93
N ALA A 156 -28.04 24.58 -15.04
CA ALA A 156 -26.92 23.65 -15.04
C ALA A 156 -25.58 24.29 -14.60
N THR A 157 -25.34 25.55 -14.98
CA THR A 157 -24.14 26.29 -14.54
C THR A 157 -24.23 26.62 -13.05
N LEU A 158 -25.41 27.01 -12.56
CA LEU A 158 -25.62 27.29 -11.14
C LEU A 158 -25.47 26.02 -10.29
N GLN A 159 -25.91 24.86 -10.78
CA GLN A 159 -25.68 23.59 -10.10
C GLN A 159 -24.19 23.26 -9.98
N GLU A 160 -23.43 23.40 -11.08
CA GLU A 160 -21.98 23.18 -11.06
C GLU A 160 -21.27 24.12 -10.07
N MET A 161 -21.67 25.40 -10.05
CA MET A 161 -21.14 26.39 -9.12
C MET A 161 -21.51 26.06 -7.65
N ALA A 162 -22.74 25.61 -7.39
CA ALA A 162 -23.15 25.22 -6.05
C ALA A 162 -22.36 23.99 -5.54
N ASP A 163 -22.12 23.01 -6.40
CA ASP A 163 -21.32 21.82 -6.07
C ASP A 163 -19.83 22.15 -5.87
N GLU A 164 -19.30 23.15 -6.60
CA GLU A 164 -17.95 23.69 -6.36
C GLU A 164 -17.87 24.43 -5.02
N ASP A 165 -18.82 25.33 -4.73
CA ASP A 165 -18.89 26.09 -3.49
C ASP A 165 -18.99 25.14 -2.27
N GLU A 166 -19.79 24.07 -2.35
CA GLU A 166 -19.94 23.11 -1.24
C GLU A 166 -18.67 22.27 -1.02
N ARG A 167 -17.97 21.87 -2.09
CA ARG A 167 -16.67 21.20 -2.00
C ARG A 167 -15.62 22.11 -1.40
N GLU A 168 -15.57 23.37 -1.82
CA GLU A 168 -14.64 24.36 -1.28
C GLU A 168 -14.94 24.65 0.19
N ARG A 169 -16.21 24.83 0.54
CA ARG A 169 -16.65 25.01 1.93
C ARG A 169 -16.28 23.82 2.81
N SER A 170 -16.53 22.60 2.33
CA SER A 170 -16.16 21.37 3.03
C SER A 170 -14.64 21.27 3.23
N ARG A 171 -13.85 21.61 2.20
CA ARG A 171 -12.38 21.65 2.27
C ARG A 171 -11.89 22.68 3.28
N VAL A 172 -12.39 23.92 3.22
CA VAL A 172 -11.98 25.00 4.15
C VAL A 172 -12.39 24.66 5.58
N LEU A 173 -13.59 24.12 5.78
CA LEU A 173 -14.05 23.68 7.09
C LEU A 173 -13.16 22.55 7.63
N TRP A 174 -12.80 21.58 6.78
CA TRP A 174 -11.85 20.52 7.14
C TRP A 174 -10.46 21.09 7.49
N GLU A 175 -9.94 22.06 6.74
CA GLU A 175 -8.69 22.73 7.05
C GLU A 175 -8.75 23.41 8.43
N VAL A 176 -9.83 24.11 8.74
CA VAL A 176 -10.03 24.72 10.06
C VAL A 176 -10.07 23.66 11.17
N TYR A 177 -10.83 22.58 11.00
CA TYR A 177 -10.86 21.48 11.97
C TYR A 177 -9.49 20.81 12.13
N SER A 178 -8.76 20.59 11.03
CA SER A 178 -7.42 20.01 11.05
C SER A 178 -6.44 20.87 11.84
N LEU A 179 -6.54 22.20 11.74
CA LEU A 179 -5.73 23.14 12.50
C LEU A 179 -6.09 23.12 13.99
N ILE A 180 -7.38 23.09 14.33
CA ILE A 180 -7.86 22.99 15.72
C ILE A 180 -7.37 21.69 16.35
N LEU A 181 -7.51 20.56 15.66
CA LEU A 181 -7.05 19.25 16.12
C LEU A 181 -5.53 19.23 16.26
N LYS A 182 -4.79 19.74 15.27
CA LYS A 182 -3.33 19.87 15.33
C LYS A 182 -2.89 20.66 16.56
N PHE A 183 -3.50 21.82 16.80
CA PHE A 183 -3.20 22.65 17.97
C PHE A 183 -3.53 21.92 19.28
N GLY A 184 -4.65 21.19 19.32
CA GLY A 184 -5.01 20.33 20.45
C GLY A 184 -3.94 19.26 20.74
N ARG A 185 -3.40 18.62 19.69
CA ARG A 185 -2.34 17.60 19.79
C ARG A 185 -1.00 18.18 20.23
N GLU A 186 -0.64 19.37 19.75
CA GLU A 186 0.54 20.09 20.21
C GLU A 186 0.42 20.43 21.71
N ARG A 187 -0.74 20.93 22.14
CA ARG A 187 -1.00 21.23 23.55
C ARG A 187 -0.96 19.99 24.44
N GLU A 188 -1.52 18.88 23.97
CA GLU A 188 -1.45 17.60 24.67
C GLU A 188 0.01 17.15 24.86
N ALA A 189 0.86 17.34 23.86
CA ALA A 189 2.28 17.02 23.99
C ALA A 189 3.01 17.92 24.99
N ASP A 190 2.66 19.22 25.04
CA ASP A 190 3.21 20.15 26.03
C ASP A 190 2.80 19.81 27.49
N GLU A 191 1.69 19.08 27.67
CA GLU A 191 1.22 18.61 28.97
C GLU A 191 2.01 17.37 29.49
N ILE A 192 2.78 16.69 28.63
CA ILE A 192 3.55 15.49 28.98
C ILE A 192 4.96 15.85 29.45
N ASP A 193 5.35 15.36 30.63
CA ASP A 193 6.73 15.40 31.09
C ASP A 193 7.56 14.27 30.45
N PHE A 194 8.13 14.55 29.27
CA PHE A 194 9.00 13.60 28.58
C PHE A 194 10.30 13.29 29.34
N SER A 195 10.70 14.11 30.31
CA SER A 195 11.92 13.87 31.09
C SER A 195 11.72 12.83 32.19
N ALA A 196 10.48 12.65 32.64
CA ALA A 196 10.11 11.64 33.64
C ALA A 196 9.84 10.24 33.04
N ARG A 197 9.84 10.12 31.71
CA ARG A 197 9.60 8.86 30.99
C ARG A 197 10.78 7.90 31.11
N PRO A 198 10.54 6.58 31.04
CA PRO A 198 11.62 5.58 31.03
C PRO A 198 12.50 5.68 29.77
N PHE A 199 11.97 6.23 28.68
CA PHE A 199 12.66 6.34 27.40
C PHE A 199 12.83 7.78 26.94
N LYS A 200 13.91 8.00 26.18
CA LYS A 200 14.20 9.31 25.59
C LYS A 200 13.39 9.47 24.31
N TRP A 201 12.45 10.41 24.34
CA TRP A 201 11.61 10.76 23.20
C TRP A 201 12.06 12.06 22.54
N GLU A 202 12.15 12.06 21.22
CA GLU A 202 12.50 13.22 20.41
C GLU A 202 11.33 13.56 19.48
N LYS A 203 10.95 14.83 19.43
CA LYS A 203 9.89 15.32 18.54
C LYS A 203 10.45 15.44 17.13
N GLU A 204 9.78 14.83 16.16
CA GLU A 204 10.10 15.05 14.76
C GLU A 204 9.53 16.41 14.30
N PRO A 205 10.33 17.35 13.77
CA PRO A 205 9.86 18.73 13.54
C PRO A 205 8.78 18.88 12.46
N LEU A 206 8.75 17.97 11.49
CA LEU A 206 7.88 18.06 10.32
C LEU A 206 6.55 17.32 10.49
N THR A 207 6.48 16.44 11.48
CA THR A 207 5.35 15.54 11.70
C THR A 207 4.88 15.70 13.15
N ASN A 208 3.62 15.41 13.43
CA ASN A 208 3.15 15.27 14.81
C ASN A 208 3.54 13.88 15.33
N SER A 209 4.84 13.60 15.33
CA SER A 209 5.41 12.32 15.69
C SER A 209 6.48 12.49 16.75
N TRP A 210 6.49 11.53 17.67
CA TRP A 210 7.53 11.39 18.69
C TRP A 210 8.25 10.09 18.43
N ILE A 211 9.58 10.12 18.45
CA ILE A 211 10.43 8.98 18.12
C ILE A 211 11.30 8.67 19.33
N CYS A 212 11.36 7.40 19.69
CA CYS A 212 12.30 6.85 20.65
C CYS A 212 13.23 5.91 19.89
N ASP A 213 14.46 6.36 19.65
CA ASP A 213 15.49 5.54 19.01
C ASP A 213 16.25 4.75 20.09
N ARG A 214 16.12 3.42 20.07
CA ARG A 214 16.73 2.53 21.06
C ARG A 214 17.31 1.29 20.36
N PRO A 215 18.50 1.41 19.77
CA PRO A 215 19.08 0.35 18.97
C PRO A 215 19.09 -1.00 19.72
N PRO A 216 18.68 -2.10 19.06
CA PRO A 216 18.41 -2.21 17.62
C PRO A 216 16.98 -1.82 17.20
N ASN A 217 16.11 -1.43 18.14
CA ASN A 217 14.70 -1.15 17.89
C ASN A 217 14.41 0.35 17.81
N ARG A 218 13.29 0.73 17.20
CA ARG A 218 12.79 2.11 17.19
C ARG A 218 11.31 2.13 17.51
N GLY A 219 10.93 2.96 18.46
CA GLY A 219 9.54 3.25 18.79
C GLY A 219 9.12 4.59 18.21
N SER A 220 7.87 4.70 17.77
CA SER A 220 7.28 6.01 17.43
C SER A 220 5.82 6.10 17.85
N ALA A 221 5.39 7.29 18.23
CA ALA A 221 3.99 7.63 18.47
C ALA A 221 3.61 8.78 17.56
N THR A 222 2.70 8.51 16.63
CA THR A 222 2.37 9.43 15.53
C THR A 222 0.87 9.73 15.54
N SER A 223 0.53 10.99 15.35
CA SER A 223 -0.86 11.41 15.13
C SER A 223 -1.36 10.85 13.78
N THR A 224 -2.57 10.30 13.75
CA THR A 224 -3.18 9.80 12.51
C THR A 224 -3.37 10.93 11.48
N ASN A 225 -3.57 10.59 10.20
CA ASN A 225 -3.69 11.58 9.11
C ASN A 225 -4.80 12.62 9.32
N ASP A 226 -5.84 12.26 10.07
CA ASP A 226 -6.95 13.14 10.46
C ASP A 226 -6.72 13.89 11.78
N ASN A 227 -5.60 13.65 12.46
CA ASN A 227 -5.25 14.12 13.80
C ASN A 227 -6.25 13.74 14.91
N LEU A 228 -7.14 12.78 14.64
CA LEU A 228 -8.16 12.36 15.60
C LEU A 228 -7.64 11.38 16.64
N TYR A 229 -6.57 10.64 16.34
CA TYR A 229 -6.02 9.65 17.26
C TYR A 229 -4.49 9.62 17.20
N TRP A 230 -3.90 8.95 18.18
CA TRP A 230 -2.49 8.58 18.21
C TRP A 230 -2.32 7.11 17.86
N GLN A 231 -1.24 6.78 17.17
CA GLN A 231 -0.87 5.40 16.87
C GLN A 231 0.57 5.18 17.27
N GLY A 232 0.80 4.13 18.07
CA GLY A 232 2.13 3.62 18.37
C GLY A 232 2.62 2.74 17.22
N CYS A 233 3.92 2.77 16.97
CA CYS A 233 4.59 1.93 15.99
C CYS A 233 5.93 1.46 16.55
N ILE A 234 6.23 0.18 16.33
CA ILE A 234 7.51 -0.44 16.69
C ILE A 234 8.18 -0.96 15.43
N GLU A 235 9.45 -0.62 15.30
CA GLU A 235 10.34 -1.05 14.24
C GLU A 235 11.44 -1.92 14.84
N ARG A 236 11.58 -3.14 14.31
CA ARG A 236 12.61 -4.10 14.71
C ARG A 236 13.38 -4.58 13.48
N PRO A 237 14.69 -4.86 13.57
CA PRO A 237 15.46 -5.28 12.41
C PRO A 237 14.84 -6.52 11.75
N ASP A 238 14.79 -6.53 10.42
CA ASP A 238 14.26 -7.64 9.62
C ASP A 238 12.80 -8.02 9.91
N GLN A 239 12.05 -7.15 10.57
CA GLN A 239 10.61 -7.32 10.82
C GLN A 239 9.80 -6.20 10.19
N PHE A 240 8.51 -6.46 9.95
CA PHE A 240 7.58 -5.42 9.53
C PHE A 240 7.30 -4.45 10.67
N LYS A 241 6.95 -3.22 10.31
CA LYS A 241 6.49 -2.21 11.26
C LYS A 241 5.25 -2.73 11.99
N HIS A 242 5.28 -2.78 13.32
CA HIS A 242 4.15 -3.22 14.12
C HIS A 242 3.40 -2.01 14.67
N TYR A 243 2.20 -1.78 14.15
CA TYR A 243 1.34 -0.68 14.56
C TYR A 243 0.36 -1.10 15.64
N SER A 244 0.17 -0.25 16.63
CA SER A 244 -0.89 -0.38 17.63
C SER A 244 -2.27 -0.09 17.01
N ARG A 245 -3.31 -0.35 17.80
CA ARG A 245 -4.61 0.29 17.61
C ARG A 245 -4.50 1.80 17.88
N SER A 246 -5.46 2.56 17.37
CA SER A 246 -5.57 4.00 17.64
C SER A 246 -5.88 4.28 19.12
N PHE A 247 -5.31 5.35 19.66
CA PHE A 247 -5.47 5.82 21.03
C PHE A 247 -5.98 7.26 21.04
N ASP A 248 -6.86 7.61 21.98
CA ASP A 248 -7.35 8.98 22.11
C ASP A 248 -6.27 9.94 22.63
N LYS A 249 -5.35 9.41 23.46
CA LYS A 249 -4.32 10.18 24.16
C LYS A 249 -2.90 9.78 23.77
N LEU A 250 -2.02 10.78 23.65
CA LEU A 250 -0.59 10.60 23.37
C LEU A 250 0.08 9.76 24.45
N GLU A 251 -0.28 10.01 25.71
CA GLU A 251 0.29 9.30 26.85
C GLU A 251 0.12 7.77 26.75
N ALA A 252 -1.07 7.33 26.31
CA ALA A 252 -1.38 5.92 26.12
C ALA A 252 -0.59 5.30 24.95
N ALA A 253 -0.49 6.02 23.83
CA ALA A 253 0.28 5.59 22.68
C ALA A 253 1.77 5.43 23.02
N LEU A 254 2.35 6.42 23.69
CA LEU A 254 3.72 6.36 24.19
C LEU A 254 3.88 5.16 25.13
N THR A 255 3.04 5.02 26.16
CA THR A 255 3.11 3.90 27.12
C THR A 255 3.06 2.53 26.43
N TRP A 256 2.21 2.37 25.41
CA TRP A 256 2.18 1.14 24.62
C TRP A 256 3.51 0.88 23.91
N VAL A 257 4.10 1.90 23.27
CA VAL A 257 5.41 1.77 22.62
C VAL A 257 6.48 1.38 23.62
N GLU A 258 6.49 2.02 24.80
CA GLU A 258 7.45 1.73 25.87
C GLU A 258 7.37 0.27 26.32
N GLN A 259 6.16 -0.25 26.55
CA GLN A 259 5.93 -1.66 26.89
C GLN A 259 6.42 -2.62 25.79
N GLN A 260 6.20 -2.28 24.52
CA GLN A 260 6.63 -3.13 23.40
C GLN A 260 8.16 -3.10 23.20
N LEU A 261 8.81 -1.97 23.49
CA LEU A 261 10.26 -1.86 23.51
C LEU A 261 10.87 -2.69 24.65
N GLU A 262 10.32 -2.60 25.86
CA GLU A 262 10.75 -3.42 27.01
C GLU A 262 10.57 -4.92 26.74
N ALA A 263 9.43 -5.33 26.17
CA ALA A 263 9.19 -6.72 25.80
C ALA A 263 10.18 -7.21 24.73
N ALA A 264 10.51 -6.36 23.75
CA ALA A 264 11.50 -6.70 22.72
C ALA A 264 12.90 -6.94 23.31
N GLU A 265 13.27 -6.22 24.36
CA GLU A 265 14.55 -6.42 25.04
C GLU A 265 14.59 -7.71 25.85
N GLN A 266 13.51 -8.01 26.57
CA GLN A 266 13.38 -9.28 27.29
C GLN A 266 13.44 -10.48 26.33
N GLU A 267 12.85 -10.36 25.14
CA GLU A 267 12.95 -11.37 24.05
C GLU A 267 14.35 -11.48 23.43
N THR A 268 15.23 -10.49 23.63
CA THR A 268 16.61 -10.51 23.12
C THR A 268 17.58 -11.08 24.16
N ASP A 269 17.27 -10.94 25.45
CA ASP A 269 18.06 -11.47 26.57
C ASP A 269 17.76 -12.95 26.87
N GLU A 270 16.55 -13.42 26.59
CA GLU A 270 16.41 -14.85 26.33
C GLU A 270 17.25 -15.13 25.09
N PRO A 271 18.25 -16.02 25.15
CA PRO A 271 18.74 -16.59 23.93
C PRO A 271 17.49 -17.22 23.32
N LYS A 272 16.90 -16.52 22.34
CA LYS A 272 16.52 -17.21 21.12
C LYS A 272 17.71 -18.13 20.95
N GLU A 273 17.47 -19.43 21.02
CA GLU A 273 18.21 -20.30 20.13
C GLU A 273 18.01 -19.61 18.78
N GLU A 274 18.84 -18.60 18.48
CA GLU A 274 19.30 -18.29 17.16
C GLU A 274 19.68 -19.67 16.75
N ASP A 275 18.73 -20.22 16.02
CA ASP A 275 18.64 -21.58 15.60
C ASP A 275 19.82 -21.69 14.64
N THR A 276 21.02 -21.71 15.23
CA THR A 276 22.27 -22.21 14.69
C THR A 276 22.04 -23.70 14.60
N TRP A 277 20.99 -24.07 13.87
CA TRP A 277 20.96 -25.18 12.95
C TRP A 277 22.21 -25.03 12.10
N GLN A 278 23.32 -25.44 12.70
CA GLN A 278 24.47 -25.89 11.97
C GLN A 278 23.94 -27.11 11.26
N ARG A 279 23.74 -26.97 9.95
CA ARG A 279 23.39 -28.09 9.10
C ARG A 279 24.44 -29.17 9.37
N VAL A 280 24.01 -30.27 10.00
CA VAL A 280 24.90 -31.39 10.29
C VAL A 280 25.54 -31.79 8.97
N PRO A 281 26.88 -31.81 8.86
CA PRO A 281 27.55 -32.25 7.66
C PRO A 281 26.99 -33.61 7.24
N LEU A 282 26.68 -33.77 5.95
CA LEU A 282 26.01 -34.98 5.45
C LEU A 282 26.76 -36.27 5.85
N VAL A 283 28.10 -36.23 5.84
CA VAL A 283 28.96 -37.35 6.25
C VAL A 283 28.73 -37.75 7.71
N GLU A 284 28.55 -36.78 8.60
CA GLU A 284 28.26 -37.04 10.02
C GLU A 284 26.85 -37.62 10.19
N LEU A 285 25.88 -37.07 9.46
CA LEU A 285 24.50 -37.58 9.48
C LEU A 285 24.41 -39.02 8.96
N ILE A 286 25.14 -39.35 7.88
CA ILE A 286 25.25 -40.71 7.34
C ILE A 286 25.80 -41.65 8.41
N ALA A 287 26.93 -41.31 9.03
CA ALA A 287 27.56 -42.15 10.05
C ALA A 287 26.65 -42.39 11.26
N GLN A 288 25.97 -41.34 11.73
CA GLN A 288 25.02 -41.43 12.83
C GLN A 288 23.83 -42.33 12.50
N LYS A 289 23.22 -42.14 11.31
CA LYS A 289 22.01 -42.86 10.91
C LYS A 289 22.28 -44.29 10.50
N GLN A 290 23.48 -44.59 10.01
CA GLN A 290 23.87 -45.96 9.67
C GLN A 290 23.85 -46.90 10.89
N GLU A 291 24.25 -46.41 12.06
CA GLU A 291 24.16 -47.19 13.30
C GLU A 291 22.71 -47.28 13.82
N GLN A 292 21.98 -46.16 13.80
CA GLN A 292 20.62 -46.08 14.35
C GLN A 292 19.56 -46.82 13.53
N LEU A 293 19.72 -46.84 12.21
CA LEU A 293 18.72 -47.36 11.25
C LEU A 293 19.24 -48.57 10.47
N ALA A 294 20.10 -49.39 11.10
CA ALA A 294 20.76 -50.52 10.45
C ALA A 294 19.77 -51.48 9.73
N ASP A 295 18.58 -51.71 10.31
CA ASP A 295 17.55 -52.59 9.73
C ASP A 295 16.86 -52.01 8.48
N TYR A 296 16.94 -50.69 8.30
CA TYR A 296 16.35 -49.95 7.17
C TYR A 296 17.41 -49.47 6.19
N TRP A 297 18.69 -49.73 6.46
CA TRP A 297 19.79 -49.14 5.72
C TRP A 297 19.83 -49.62 4.27
N ILE A 298 19.77 -48.67 3.34
CA ILE A 298 19.95 -48.90 1.92
C ILE A 298 21.41 -48.64 1.57
N ASP A 299 22.11 -49.68 1.12
CA ASP A 299 23.51 -49.57 0.69
C ASP A 299 23.59 -48.72 -0.60
N PRO A 300 24.41 -47.64 -0.66
CA PRO A 300 24.62 -46.83 -1.85
C PRO A 300 24.93 -47.66 -3.11
N ALA A 301 25.63 -48.79 -2.98
CA ALA A 301 25.92 -49.67 -4.11
C ALA A 301 24.68 -50.28 -4.77
N THR A 302 23.55 -50.36 -4.04
CA THR A 302 22.27 -50.88 -4.59
C THR A 302 21.53 -49.87 -5.47
N LEU A 303 21.89 -48.59 -5.38
CA LEU A 303 21.38 -47.53 -6.26
C LEU A 303 22.11 -47.51 -7.61
N GLU A 304 23.21 -48.25 -7.75
CA GLU A 304 24.00 -48.27 -8.98
C GLU A 304 23.21 -48.92 -10.12
N PRO A 305 22.84 -48.18 -11.17
CA PRO A 305 22.05 -48.73 -12.25
C PRO A 305 22.92 -49.64 -13.13
N LYS A 306 22.30 -50.69 -13.70
CA LYS A 306 23.00 -51.58 -14.65
C LYS A 306 23.48 -50.86 -15.91
N ARG A 307 22.80 -49.76 -16.26
CA ARG A 307 23.10 -48.93 -17.42
C ARG A 307 22.74 -47.51 -17.05
N ILE A 308 23.69 -46.60 -17.24
CA ILE A 308 23.50 -45.17 -17.06
C ILE A 308 23.15 -44.56 -18.41
N THR A 309 22.17 -43.68 -18.40
CA THR A 309 21.84 -42.81 -19.52
C THR A 309 21.87 -41.36 -19.09
N TYR A 310 22.05 -40.46 -20.05
CA TYR A 310 22.35 -39.06 -19.78
C TYR A 310 21.36 -38.14 -20.49
N GLN A 311 21.03 -37.02 -19.86
CA GLN A 311 20.35 -35.89 -20.49
C GLN A 311 21.19 -34.63 -20.35
N ALA A 312 21.15 -33.76 -21.35
CA ALA A 312 21.69 -32.42 -21.21
C ALA A 312 20.79 -31.61 -20.26
N ILE A 313 21.40 -30.86 -19.35
CA ILE A 313 20.71 -30.04 -18.36
C ILE A 313 21.26 -28.61 -18.35
N ILE A 314 20.37 -27.64 -18.17
CA ILE A 314 20.69 -26.26 -17.81
C ILE A 314 19.84 -25.91 -16.59
N SER A 315 20.49 -25.46 -15.53
CA SER A 315 19.83 -24.96 -14.32
C SER A 315 20.08 -23.46 -14.25
N LEU A 316 19.04 -22.64 -14.03
CA LEU A 316 19.21 -21.19 -13.92
C LEU A 316 18.25 -20.55 -12.94
N GLU A 317 18.67 -19.44 -12.34
CA GLU A 317 17.85 -18.54 -11.53
C GLU A 317 17.58 -17.26 -12.33
N TYR A 318 16.31 -16.98 -12.58
CA TYR A 318 15.86 -15.87 -13.41
C TYR A 318 15.23 -14.77 -12.54
N ALA A 319 15.62 -13.52 -12.76
CA ALA A 319 15.10 -12.38 -12.02
C ALA A 319 13.61 -12.16 -12.33
N PRO A 320 12.79 -11.80 -11.32
CA PRO A 320 11.37 -11.54 -11.56
C PRO A 320 11.20 -10.33 -12.50
N TYR A 321 10.25 -10.42 -13.44
CA TYR A 321 9.95 -9.32 -14.35
C TYR A 321 8.98 -8.30 -13.74
N ASP A 322 8.27 -8.69 -12.68
CA ASP A 322 7.35 -7.85 -11.92
C ASP A 322 7.34 -8.33 -10.46
N TYR A 323 7.22 -7.40 -9.53
CA TYR A 323 7.14 -7.66 -8.11
C TYR A 323 6.57 -6.43 -7.40
N LYS A 324 6.05 -6.62 -6.21
CA LYS A 324 5.67 -5.52 -5.32
C LYS A 324 6.73 -5.34 -4.25
N THR A 325 6.91 -4.11 -3.81
CA THR A 325 7.76 -3.79 -2.66
C THR A 325 6.89 -3.40 -1.47
N MET A 326 7.35 -3.77 -0.29
CA MET A 326 6.79 -3.29 0.98
C MET A 326 7.95 -2.82 1.85
N GLU A 327 7.80 -1.64 2.43
CA GLU A 327 8.77 -1.14 3.40
C GLU A 327 8.62 -1.92 4.72
N MET A 328 9.68 -2.60 5.11
CA MET A 328 9.86 -3.17 6.44
C MET A 328 10.33 -2.09 7.42
N SER A 329 10.64 -2.47 8.65
CA SER A 329 11.29 -1.59 9.61
C SER A 329 12.60 -1.02 9.04
N PHE A 330 12.93 0.21 9.42
CA PHE A 330 14.17 0.90 9.04
C PHE A 330 14.36 1.10 7.52
N GLY A 331 13.28 1.15 6.75
CA GLY A 331 13.35 1.43 5.31
C GLY A 331 13.86 0.27 4.45
N LYS A 332 14.03 -0.92 5.03
CA LYS A 332 14.39 -2.12 4.26
C LYS A 332 13.21 -2.53 3.38
N GLU A 333 13.42 -2.73 2.09
CA GLU A 333 12.36 -3.18 1.20
C GLU A 333 12.29 -4.71 1.14
N LEU A 334 11.10 -5.27 1.35
CA LEU A 334 10.79 -6.65 1.04
C LEU A 334 10.12 -6.73 -0.34
N ARG A 335 10.68 -7.54 -1.23
CA ARG A 335 10.03 -7.92 -2.48
C ARG A 335 9.05 -9.07 -2.21
N TYR A 336 7.85 -8.96 -2.76
CA TYR A 336 6.83 -9.99 -2.67
C TYR A 336 5.99 -10.01 -3.96
N ASP A 337 5.16 -11.05 -4.12
CA ASP A 337 4.34 -11.24 -5.34
C ASP A 337 5.21 -11.24 -6.62
N GLU A 338 6.39 -11.87 -6.52
CA GLU A 338 7.34 -11.97 -7.61
C GLU A 338 6.78 -12.80 -8.75
N LYS A 339 6.79 -12.22 -9.96
CA LYS A 339 6.32 -12.88 -11.18
C LYS A 339 7.50 -13.23 -12.07
N PHE A 340 7.52 -14.49 -12.47
CA PHE A 340 8.58 -15.07 -13.29
C PHE A 340 8.06 -15.47 -14.65
N ALA A 341 8.95 -15.48 -15.64
CA ALA A 341 8.62 -15.87 -17.01
C ALA A 341 8.00 -17.26 -17.05
N SER A 342 6.95 -17.45 -17.85
CA SER A 342 6.44 -18.80 -18.12
C SER A 342 7.50 -19.61 -18.89
N PRO A 343 7.45 -20.95 -18.85
CA PRO A 343 8.36 -21.79 -19.64
C PRO A 343 8.45 -21.37 -21.12
N THR A 344 7.33 -21.02 -21.75
CA THR A 344 7.30 -20.59 -23.16
C THR A 344 7.93 -19.19 -23.37
N GLN A 345 7.69 -18.26 -22.44
CA GLN A 345 8.31 -16.94 -22.48
C GLN A 345 9.83 -17.06 -22.32
N LEU A 346 10.26 -17.85 -21.33
CA LEU A 346 11.67 -18.10 -21.05
C LEU A 346 12.37 -18.77 -22.25
N ALA A 347 11.75 -19.78 -22.87
CA ALA A 347 12.27 -20.42 -24.09
C ALA A 347 12.54 -19.40 -25.21
N THR A 348 11.58 -18.51 -25.42
CA THR A 348 11.64 -17.49 -26.48
C THR A 348 12.75 -16.47 -26.19
N GLU A 349 12.83 -15.99 -24.95
CA GLU A 349 13.78 -14.96 -24.55
C GLU A 349 15.23 -15.47 -24.52
N LEU A 350 15.42 -16.70 -24.04
CA LEU A 350 16.72 -17.37 -23.96
C LEU A 350 17.13 -18.04 -25.28
N ARG A 351 16.27 -18.00 -26.32
CA ARG A 351 16.45 -18.67 -27.61
C ARG A 351 16.78 -20.16 -27.45
N LEU A 352 16.08 -20.83 -26.55
CA LEU A 352 16.29 -22.25 -26.26
C LEU A 352 15.82 -23.12 -27.43
N ASP A 353 16.53 -24.21 -27.66
CA ASP A 353 16.18 -25.20 -28.67
C ASP A 353 14.82 -25.86 -28.33
N PRO A 354 13.90 -26.03 -29.31
CA PRO A 354 12.61 -26.67 -29.07
C PRO A 354 12.67 -28.14 -28.61
N GLN A 355 13.85 -28.76 -28.64
CA GLN A 355 14.09 -30.10 -28.08
C GLN A 355 14.29 -30.09 -26.55
N LEU A 356 14.24 -28.94 -25.90
CA LEU A 356 14.37 -28.79 -24.46
C LEU A 356 13.00 -28.71 -23.79
N ASP A 357 12.83 -29.43 -22.68
CA ASP A 357 11.71 -29.28 -21.75
C ASP A 357 12.13 -28.37 -20.60
N ILE A 358 11.25 -27.45 -20.23
CA ILE A 358 11.53 -26.42 -19.22
C ILE A 358 10.59 -26.60 -18.04
N TYR A 359 11.17 -26.79 -16.86
CA TYR A 359 10.49 -26.97 -15.61
C TYR A 359 10.73 -25.75 -14.73
N ASN A 360 9.64 -25.07 -14.34
CA ASN A 360 9.70 -23.96 -13.40
C ASN A 360 9.58 -24.50 -11.97
N HIS A 361 10.65 -24.35 -11.21
CA HIS A 361 10.68 -24.54 -9.77
C HIS A 361 10.40 -23.19 -9.12
N TYR A 362 9.56 -23.17 -8.09
CA TYR A 362 9.13 -21.95 -7.39
C TYR A 362 10.29 -20.95 -7.17
N SER A 363 9.96 -19.66 -7.22
CA SER A 363 10.92 -18.56 -7.00
C SER A 363 11.96 -18.35 -8.11
N GLY A 364 11.57 -18.57 -9.37
CA GLY A 364 12.40 -18.19 -10.53
C GLY A 364 13.51 -19.15 -10.88
N PHE A 365 13.55 -20.33 -10.25
CA PHE A 365 14.50 -21.38 -10.62
C PHE A 365 13.93 -22.22 -11.77
N PHE A 366 14.69 -22.40 -12.82
CA PHE A 366 14.30 -23.21 -13.96
C PHE A 366 15.30 -24.34 -14.16
N THR A 367 14.78 -25.54 -14.35
CA THR A 367 15.55 -26.69 -14.84
C THR A 367 15.12 -26.96 -16.27
N ILE A 368 16.09 -27.03 -17.17
CA ILE A 368 15.86 -27.23 -18.60
C ILE A 368 16.57 -28.53 -18.99
N LYS A 369 15.84 -29.51 -19.51
CA LYS A 369 16.39 -30.83 -19.86
C LYS A 369 16.17 -31.16 -21.32
N SER A 370 17.09 -31.90 -21.93
CA SER A 370 16.88 -32.45 -23.26
C SER A 370 15.83 -33.54 -23.26
N ARG A 371 14.92 -33.50 -24.24
CA ARG A 371 13.97 -34.59 -24.53
C ARG A 371 14.66 -35.89 -24.93
N VAL A 372 15.85 -35.77 -25.52
CA VAL A 372 16.66 -36.90 -25.96
C VAL A 372 17.51 -37.38 -24.79
N THR A 373 17.54 -38.69 -24.62
CA THR A 373 18.43 -39.39 -23.69
C THR A 373 19.57 -40.04 -24.47
N TYR A 374 20.78 -39.92 -23.94
CA TYR A 374 22.03 -40.35 -24.57
C TYR A 374 22.63 -41.54 -23.81
N TYR A 375 23.19 -42.50 -24.55
CA TYR A 375 23.87 -43.66 -23.97
C TYR A 375 25.37 -43.45 -23.75
N GLN A 376 25.93 -42.38 -24.30
CA GLN A 376 27.35 -42.03 -24.18
C GLN A 376 27.47 -40.66 -23.54
N GLN A 377 28.26 -40.58 -22.48
CA GLN A 377 28.48 -39.36 -21.71
C GLN A 377 29.01 -38.22 -22.59
N ASP A 378 30.04 -38.51 -23.40
CA ASP A 378 30.69 -37.50 -24.26
C ASP A 378 29.72 -36.87 -25.27
N ILE A 379 28.78 -37.65 -25.79
CA ILE A 379 27.74 -37.14 -26.71
C ILE A 379 26.78 -36.21 -25.96
N ALA A 380 26.35 -36.60 -24.76
CA ALA A 380 25.47 -35.78 -23.93
C ALA A 380 26.15 -34.45 -23.55
N MET A 381 27.43 -34.50 -23.18
CA MET A 381 28.24 -33.32 -22.84
C MET A 381 28.39 -32.39 -24.04
N ALA A 382 28.73 -32.93 -25.22
CA ALA A 382 28.80 -32.13 -26.45
C ALA A 382 27.46 -31.47 -26.79
N GLN A 383 26.35 -32.16 -26.54
CA GLN A 383 25.03 -31.58 -26.76
C GLN A 383 24.69 -30.48 -25.74
N ALA A 384 24.98 -30.68 -24.46
CA ALA A 384 24.78 -29.66 -23.43
C ALA A 384 25.59 -28.39 -23.72
N GLN A 385 26.87 -28.52 -24.11
CA GLN A 385 27.68 -27.40 -24.57
C GLN A 385 27.03 -26.67 -25.75
N ARG A 386 26.54 -27.42 -26.74
CA ARG A 386 25.87 -26.83 -27.90
C ARG A 386 24.61 -26.06 -27.51
N PHE A 387 23.77 -26.60 -26.62
CA PHE A 387 22.57 -25.90 -26.15
C PHE A 387 22.93 -24.62 -25.41
N TRP A 388 23.98 -24.66 -24.59
CA TRP A 388 24.49 -23.49 -23.90
C TRP A 388 24.98 -22.41 -24.87
N ASP A 389 25.85 -22.78 -25.83
CA ASP A 389 26.46 -21.86 -26.80
C ASP A 389 25.45 -21.22 -27.75
N GLN A 390 24.35 -21.92 -28.05
CA GLN A 390 23.27 -21.42 -28.91
C GLN A 390 22.26 -20.54 -28.18
N SER A 391 22.23 -20.62 -26.84
CA SER A 391 21.33 -19.81 -26.01
C SER A 391 21.83 -18.36 -25.87
N THR A 392 20.96 -17.49 -25.36
CA THR A 392 21.34 -16.12 -24.95
C THR A 392 21.57 -16.00 -23.45
N ILE A 393 21.72 -17.10 -22.71
CA ILE A 393 21.82 -17.11 -21.23
C ILE A 393 22.94 -16.20 -20.73
N VAL A 394 24.16 -16.34 -21.27
CA VAL A 394 25.31 -15.50 -20.88
C VAL A 394 25.06 -14.02 -21.17
N GLN A 395 24.34 -13.71 -22.26
CA GLN A 395 23.96 -12.34 -22.58
C GLN A 395 22.92 -11.81 -21.58
N GLN A 396 21.91 -12.60 -21.21
CA GLN A 396 20.89 -12.21 -20.25
C GLN A 396 21.44 -12.10 -18.81
N HIS A 397 22.45 -12.90 -18.47
CA HIS A 397 23.19 -12.75 -17.22
C HIS A 397 23.91 -11.40 -17.17
N ARG A 398 24.63 -11.02 -18.23
CA ARG A 398 25.25 -9.69 -18.33
C ARG A 398 24.23 -8.54 -18.28
N ALA A 399 22.98 -8.80 -18.67
CA ALA A 399 21.88 -7.84 -18.58
C ALA A 399 21.16 -7.84 -17.21
N GLY A 400 21.57 -8.69 -16.26
CA GLY A 400 20.97 -8.81 -14.93
C GLY A 400 19.62 -9.52 -14.89
N LYS A 401 19.20 -10.15 -15.98
CA LYS A 401 17.94 -10.91 -16.05
C LYS A 401 18.09 -12.36 -15.60
N VAL A 402 19.26 -12.96 -15.85
CA VAL A 402 19.64 -14.24 -15.28
C VAL A 402 20.59 -13.96 -14.13
N THR A 403 20.20 -14.32 -12.90
CA THR A 403 21.03 -14.10 -11.71
C THR A 403 22.22 -15.06 -11.72
N ARG A 404 21.98 -16.31 -12.09
CA ARG A 404 23.02 -17.33 -12.29
C ARG A 404 22.47 -18.46 -13.16
N ALA A 405 23.36 -19.18 -13.82
CA ALA A 405 23.03 -20.36 -14.60
C ALA A 405 24.24 -21.28 -14.72
N GLU A 406 23.97 -22.58 -14.78
CA GLU A 406 24.96 -23.63 -15.02
C GLU A 406 24.44 -24.63 -16.04
N TYR A 407 25.34 -25.31 -16.73
CA TYR A 407 24.99 -26.35 -17.69
C TYR A 407 25.89 -27.57 -17.54
N GLY A 408 25.34 -28.71 -17.92
CA GLY A 408 25.97 -29.99 -17.70
C GLY A 408 25.16 -31.13 -18.27
N ILE A 409 25.38 -32.30 -17.71
CA ILE A 409 24.55 -33.47 -17.96
C ILE A 409 24.03 -34.04 -16.64
N VAL A 410 22.91 -34.74 -16.70
CA VAL A 410 22.34 -35.46 -15.57
C VAL A 410 22.19 -36.94 -15.93
N GLU A 411 22.61 -37.83 -15.03
CA GLU A 411 22.30 -39.25 -15.09
C GLU A 411 20.80 -39.44 -14.86
N VAL A 412 20.10 -40.07 -15.80
CA VAL A 412 18.63 -40.18 -15.76
C VAL A 412 18.18 -41.07 -14.62
N GLU A 413 18.94 -42.13 -14.32
CA GLU A 413 18.59 -43.13 -13.32
C GLU A 413 18.90 -42.69 -11.90
N THR A 414 20.01 -41.96 -11.69
CA THR A 414 20.48 -41.57 -10.35
C THR A 414 20.17 -40.11 -10.01
N GLY A 415 20.02 -39.25 -11.02
CA GLY A 415 19.93 -37.80 -10.85
C GLY A 415 21.28 -37.11 -10.61
N TYR A 416 22.40 -37.83 -10.72
CA TYR A 416 23.73 -37.25 -10.55
C TYR A 416 24.05 -36.25 -11.66
N GLU A 417 24.48 -35.06 -11.29
CA GLU A 417 24.77 -33.96 -12.22
C GLU A 417 26.27 -33.77 -12.40
N ILE A 418 26.70 -33.62 -13.66
CA ILE A 418 28.08 -33.29 -14.04
C ILE A 418 28.05 -31.91 -14.68
N ILE A 419 28.41 -30.90 -13.90
CA ILE A 419 28.44 -29.50 -14.33
C ILE A 419 29.72 -29.22 -15.13
N MET A 420 29.57 -28.62 -16.30
CA MET A 420 30.68 -28.33 -17.23
C MET A 420 31.06 -26.86 -17.24
N GLY A 421 30.13 -25.98 -16.90
CA GLY A 421 30.39 -24.55 -16.78
C GLY A 421 29.19 -23.79 -16.23
N ALA A 422 29.45 -22.56 -15.80
CA ALA A 422 28.45 -21.68 -15.22
C ALA A 422 28.72 -20.20 -15.54
N CYS A 423 27.69 -19.38 -15.39
CA CYS A 423 27.79 -17.95 -15.16
C CYS A 423 27.06 -17.63 -13.86
N GLU A 424 27.76 -17.04 -12.90
CA GLU A 424 27.25 -16.85 -11.54
C GLU A 424 27.65 -15.48 -10.99
N ASP A 425 26.74 -14.93 -10.19
CA ASP A 425 26.99 -13.77 -9.36
C ASP A 425 27.96 -14.15 -8.23
N PRO A 426 29.10 -13.45 -8.06
CA PRO A 426 30.06 -13.73 -6.99
C PRO A 426 29.46 -13.73 -5.59
N ASP A 427 28.37 -13.00 -5.37
CA ASP A 427 27.68 -12.92 -4.09
C ASP A 427 26.71 -14.09 -3.87
N ARG A 428 26.44 -14.90 -4.91
CA ARG A 428 25.50 -16.04 -4.89
C ARG A 428 26.02 -17.25 -5.69
N PRO A 429 27.19 -17.81 -5.37
CA PRO A 429 27.74 -18.94 -6.10
C PRO A 429 26.86 -20.19 -5.97
N TYR A 430 26.96 -21.10 -6.95
CA TYR A 430 26.43 -22.45 -6.79
C TYR A 430 27.20 -23.20 -5.69
N PRO A 431 26.56 -24.13 -4.97
CA PRO A 431 27.29 -25.05 -4.09
C PRO A 431 28.37 -25.80 -4.88
N PRO A 432 29.51 -26.13 -4.26
CA PRO A 432 30.53 -26.92 -4.93
C PRO A 432 29.94 -28.25 -5.41
N PRO A 433 30.34 -28.75 -6.60
CA PRO A 433 29.84 -30.01 -7.11
C PRO A 433 30.27 -31.14 -6.17
N GLN A 434 29.30 -31.97 -5.79
CA GLN A 434 29.56 -33.20 -5.05
C GLN A 434 30.09 -34.28 -5.99
N SER A 435 30.91 -35.18 -5.46
CA SER A 435 31.31 -36.38 -6.19
C SER A 435 30.10 -37.32 -6.40
N ARG A 436 30.20 -38.20 -7.39
CA ARG A 436 29.17 -39.22 -7.65
C ARG A 436 28.95 -40.15 -6.46
N GLU A 437 30.02 -40.51 -5.76
CA GLU A 437 29.96 -41.35 -4.56
C GLU A 437 29.20 -40.64 -3.43
N GLU A 438 29.51 -39.37 -3.16
CA GLU A 438 28.79 -38.56 -2.17
C GLU A 438 27.31 -38.40 -2.55
N HIS A 439 27.00 -38.20 -3.84
CA HIS A 439 25.62 -38.11 -4.32
C HIS A 439 24.85 -39.41 -4.07
N LEU A 440 25.41 -40.57 -4.43
CA LEU A 440 24.77 -41.86 -4.20
C LEU A 440 24.61 -42.16 -2.71
N ALA A 441 25.59 -41.80 -1.89
CA ALA A 441 25.49 -41.92 -0.44
C ALA A 441 24.38 -41.02 0.14
N ALA A 442 24.25 -39.78 -0.37
CA ALA A 442 23.17 -38.87 -0.01
C ALA A 442 21.79 -39.42 -0.40
N SER A 443 21.66 -39.94 -1.62
CA SER A 443 20.42 -40.52 -2.13
C SER A 443 20.02 -41.77 -1.36
N ALA A 444 20.98 -42.63 -1.02
CA ALA A 444 20.76 -43.83 -0.21
C ALA A 444 20.32 -43.50 1.22
N LEU A 445 20.91 -42.46 1.83
CA LEU A 445 20.45 -41.95 3.12
C LEU A 445 19.01 -41.43 3.01
N GLY A 446 18.68 -40.67 1.97
CA GLY A 446 17.32 -40.18 1.72
C GLY A 446 16.30 -41.32 1.67
N GLU A 447 16.58 -42.35 0.87
CA GLU A 447 15.75 -43.56 0.77
C GLU A 447 15.67 -44.34 2.09
N THR A 448 16.77 -44.42 2.85
CA THR A 448 16.80 -45.06 4.17
C THR A 448 15.89 -44.36 5.18
N LEU A 449 15.96 -43.03 5.23
CA LEU A 449 15.13 -42.21 6.11
C LEU A 449 13.65 -42.33 5.72
N GLU A 450 13.35 -42.34 4.43
CA GLU A 450 12.01 -42.56 3.89
C GLU A 450 11.48 -43.97 4.23
N TYR A 451 12.34 -44.99 4.16
CA TYR A 451 11.98 -46.36 4.55
C TYR A 451 11.64 -46.45 6.04
N ALA A 452 12.50 -45.89 6.90
CA ALA A 452 12.30 -45.87 8.35
C ALA A 452 11.19 -44.91 8.82
N LEU A 453 10.73 -44.00 7.96
CA LEU A 453 9.87 -42.86 8.33
C LEU A 453 10.45 -41.99 9.46
N ASP A 454 11.78 -41.82 9.47
CA ASP A 454 12.47 -40.96 10.44
C ASP A 454 12.32 -39.48 10.08
N VAL A 455 11.24 -38.85 10.58
CA VAL A 455 10.88 -37.45 10.29
C VAL A 455 11.97 -36.47 10.71
N GLU A 456 12.61 -36.67 11.86
CA GLU A 456 13.66 -35.79 12.37
C GLU A 456 14.94 -35.92 11.54
N GLY A 457 15.35 -37.14 11.23
CA GLY A 457 16.48 -37.40 10.33
C GLY A 457 16.24 -36.83 8.93
N TYR A 458 15.03 -36.99 8.39
CA TYR A 458 14.66 -36.47 7.08
C TYR A 458 14.60 -34.94 7.03
N ARG A 459 14.08 -34.31 8.08
CA ARG A 459 14.14 -32.85 8.27
C ARG A 459 15.58 -32.35 8.25
N SER A 460 16.46 -33.04 8.99
CA SER A 460 17.89 -32.72 9.05
C SER A 460 18.57 -32.86 7.69
N TYR A 461 18.27 -33.95 6.97
CA TYR A 461 18.76 -34.22 5.61
C TYR A 461 18.38 -33.10 4.62
N LEU A 462 17.13 -32.66 4.65
CA LEU A 462 16.64 -31.55 3.82
C LEU A 462 17.19 -30.18 4.25
N GLY A 463 17.76 -30.08 5.46
CA GLY A 463 18.19 -28.81 6.05
C GLY A 463 17.01 -27.87 6.35
N PHE A 464 15.84 -28.41 6.65
CA PHE A 464 14.64 -27.64 6.96
C PHE A 464 14.49 -27.40 8.47
N ARG A 465 14.07 -26.19 8.84
CA ARG A 465 13.64 -25.89 10.22
C ARG A 465 12.24 -26.44 10.48
N SER A 466 11.94 -26.77 11.73
CA SER A 466 10.60 -27.22 12.18
C SER A 466 9.49 -26.20 11.83
N SER A 467 9.82 -24.91 11.77
CA SER A 467 8.89 -23.85 11.40
C SER A 467 8.53 -23.80 9.91
N ARG A 468 9.32 -24.40 9.01
CA ARG A 468 9.07 -24.36 7.56
C ARG A 468 8.08 -25.42 7.09
N ILE A 469 8.10 -26.60 7.72
CA ILE A 469 7.26 -27.73 7.32
C ILE A 469 6.90 -28.56 8.55
N SER A 470 5.61 -28.82 8.71
CA SER A 470 5.09 -29.64 9.82
C SER A 470 5.54 -31.09 9.70
N ASP A 471 5.59 -31.79 10.83
CA ASP A 471 5.88 -33.22 10.90
C ASP A 471 4.89 -34.02 10.04
N GLU A 472 3.62 -33.64 10.04
CA GLU A 472 2.58 -34.29 9.22
C GLU A 472 2.84 -34.14 7.72
N GLN A 473 3.23 -32.95 7.27
CA GLN A 473 3.56 -32.72 5.86
C GLN A 473 4.82 -33.47 5.43
N LEU A 474 5.85 -33.51 6.28
CA LEU A 474 7.04 -34.32 6.02
C LEU A 474 6.68 -35.80 5.94
N LEU A 475 5.89 -36.30 6.88
CA LEU A 475 5.46 -37.69 6.92
C LEU A 475 4.65 -38.06 5.66
N GLU A 476 3.77 -37.19 5.19
CA GLU A 476 3.04 -37.38 3.92
C GLU A 476 3.99 -37.44 2.71
N MET A 477 4.99 -36.54 2.65
CA MET A 477 6.01 -36.54 1.61
C MET A 477 6.81 -37.85 1.63
N MET A 478 7.26 -38.29 2.81
CA MET A 478 8.02 -39.51 3.00
C MET A 478 7.21 -40.73 2.59
N HIS A 479 5.95 -40.86 3.02
CA HIS A 479 5.07 -41.95 2.56
C HIS A 479 4.87 -41.93 1.04
N SER A 480 4.70 -40.74 0.44
CA SER A 480 4.53 -40.60 -1.01
C SER A 480 5.77 -41.00 -1.80
N ARG A 481 6.96 -40.83 -1.25
CA ARG A 481 8.21 -41.29 -1.87
C ARG A 481 8.48 -42.75 -1.58
N ARG A 482 8.31 -43.19 -0.32
CA ARG A 482 8.37 -44.60 0.11
C ARG A 482 7.50 -45.51 -0.74
N ALA A 483 6.27 -45.09 -1.07
CA ALA A 483 5.36 -45.84 -1.92
C ALA A 483 5.80 -45.96 -3.40
N ARG A 484 6.70 -45.11 -3.88
CA ARG A 484 7.17 -45.08 -5.28
C ARG A 484 8.60 -45.59 -5.46
N SER A 485 9.34 -45.78 -4.38
CA SER A 485 10.72 -46.24 -4.41
C SER A 485 10.83 -47.65 -4.98
N SER A 486 11.84 -47.89 -5.80
CA SER A 486 12.20 -49.24 -6.28
C SER A 486 13.12 -49.99 -5.32
N HIS A 487 13.66 -49.32 -4.31
CA HIS A 487 14.69 -49.86 -3.39
C HIS A 487 14.10 -50.29 -2.05
N ILE A 488 12.93 -49.78 -1.69
CA ILE A 488 12.23 -50.12 -0.46
C ILE A 488 11.39 -51.41 -0.64
N PRO A 489 11.34 -52.33 0.33
CA PRO A 489 10.54 -53.55 0.22
C PRO A 489 9.05 -53.29 -0.08
N MET A 490 8.45 -54.14 -0.92
CA MET A 490 7.06 -54.03 -1.37
C MET A 490 6.05 -53.93 -0.21
N GLU A 491 6.27 -54.67 0.88
CA GLU A 491 5.40 -54.62 2.07
C GLU A 491 5.31 -53.20 2.65
N ALA A 492 6.45 -52.53 2.72
CA ALA A 492 6.61 -51.18 3.22
C ALA A 492 6.02 -50.12 2.26
N GLN A 493 6.08 -50.37 0.95
CA GLN A 493 5.41 -49.54 -0.05
C GLN A 493 3.89 -49.60 0.12
N LEU A 494 3.33 -50.82 0.21
CA LEU A 494 1.89 -51.06 0.35
C LEU A 494 1.33 -50.50 1.66
N GLU A 495 2.11 -50.53 2.75
CA GLU A 495 1.76 -49.85 4.00
C GLU A 495 1.58 -48.34 3.78
N SER A 496 2.54 -47.70 3.12
CA SER A 496 2.50 -46.26 2.83
C SER A 496 1.35 -45.90 1.89
N GLU A 497 1.04 -46.72 0.89
CA GLU A 497 -0.13 -46.51 0.03
C GLU A 497 -1.47 -46.59 0.79
N LYS A 498 -1.57 -47.49 1.77
CA LYS A 498 -2.74 -47.58 2.64
C LYS A 498 -2.84 -46.34 3.52
N TRP A 499 -1.73 -45.92 4.12
CA TRP A 499 -1.65 -44.71 4.93
C TRP A 499 -2.07 -43.48 4.14
N LEU A 500 -1.54 -43.30 2.93
CA LEU A 500 -1.88 -42.17 2.05
C LEU A 500 -3.36 -42.18 1.67
N ARG A 501 -3.96 -43.34 1.41
CA ARG A 501 -5.40 -43.43 1.11
C ARG A 501 -6.29 -43.01 2.27
N VAL A 502 -5.87 -43.27 3.51
CA VAL A 502 -6.62 -42.88 4.71
C VAL A 502 -6.44 -41.39 5.00
N ASN A 503 -5.24 -40.84 4.77
CA ASN A 503 -4.88 -39.49 5.20
C ASN A 503 -4.99 -38.41 4.11
N LYS A 504 -5.02 -38.76 2.81
CA LYS A 504 -5.22 -37.80 1.69
C LYS A 504 -6.68 -37.37 1.44
N VAL A 505 -7.66 -37.87 2.21
CA VAL A 505 -9.10 -37.55 2.01
C VAL A 505 -9.52 -36.28 2.78
N LYS A 506 -8.66 -35.26 2.86
CA LYS A 506 -9.03 -33.95 3.41
C LYS A 506 -8.60 -32.80 2.53
#